data_AF-A0A950XN33-F1
#
_entry.id   AF-A0A950XN33-F1
#
_cell.length_a   1.000
_cell.length_b   1.000
_cell.length_c   1.000
_cell.angle_alpha   90.00
_cell.angle_beta   90.00
_cell.angle_gamma   90.00
#
_symmetry.space_group_name_H-M   'P 1'
#
loop_
_entity.id
_entity.type
_entity.pdbx_description
1 polymer ?
#
loop_
_entity_poly.entity_id
_entity_poly.type
_entity_poly.pdbx_seq_one_letter_code
_entity_poly.pdbx_strand_id
1 'polypeptide(L)'
;ASDAVTPEQMAAALSPAVGRRVRLEQTPLESIRSPDMYAMWRFLNGPGYRVDIQALHRANPDIAWTSFADWAHQTFQPSEPAER
;
A
#
# COMPACT_ATOMS: atom_id res chain seq x y z
N ALA A 1 5.56 -1.44 1.75
CA ALA A 1 5.87 -0.07 2.18
C ALA A 1 6.12 -0.09 3.67
N SER A 2 6.98 0.80 4.15
CA SER A 2 7.45 0.83 5.55
C SER A 2 6.59 1.72 6.45
N ASP A 3 5.38 2.05 6.00
CA ASP A 3 4.38 2.83 6.70
C ASP A 3 3.08 2.04 6.88
N ALA A 4 2.16 2.59 7.67
CA ALA A 4 0.81 2.07 7.85
C ALA A 4 -0.17 3.11 7.30
N VAL A 5 -0.65 2.86 6.08
CA VAL A 5 -1.64 3.71 5.40
C VAL A 5 -2.98 3.00 5.27
N THR A 6 -4.08 3.74 5.41
CA THR A 6 -5.43 3.19 5.19
C THR A 6 -5.69 2.97 3.70
N PRO A 7 -6.67 2.14 3.32
CA PRO A 7 -7.06 1.97 1.92
C PRO A 7 -7.45 3.28 1.22
N GLU A 8 -8.05 4.24 1.93
CA GLU A 8 -8.35 5.58 1.40
C GLU A 8 -7.09 6.37 1.07
N GLN A 9 -6.09 6.32 1.96
CA GLN A 9 -4.79 6.96 1.75
C GLN A 9 -4.03 6.30 0.60
N MET A 10 -4.11 4.97 0.47
CA MET A 10 -3.55 4.25 -0.68
C MET A 10 -4.17 4.73 -2.00
N ALA A 11 -5.51 4.84 -2.07
CA ALA A 11 -6.19 5.33 -3.27
C ALA A 11 -5.81 6.78 -3.61
N ALA A 12 -5.64 7.64 -2.60
CA ALA A 12 -5.19 9.01 -2.76
C ALA A 12 -3.75 9.08 -3.30
N ALA A 13 -2.83 8.24 -2.79
CA ALA A 13 -1.45 8.18 -3.25
C ALA A 13 -1.31 7.57 -4.66
N LEU A 14 -2.12 6.56 -4.99
CA LEU A 14 -2.11 5.93 -6.31
C LEU A 14 -2.61 6.86 -7.40
N SER A 15 -3.63 7.69 -7.13
CA SER A 15 -4.28 8.55 -8.14
C SER A 15 -3.30 9.41 -8.96
N PRO A 16 -2.40 10.21 -8.35
CA PRO A 16 -1.40 10.96 -9.10
C PRO A 16 -0.35 10.03 -9.74
N ALA A 17 0.05 8.94 -9.06
CA ALA A 17 1.07 8.02 -9.56
C ALA A 17 0.64 7.32 -10.87
N VAL A 18 -0.65 6.99 -11.01
CA VAL A 18 -1.19 6.36 -12.23
C VAL A 18 -1.81 7.34 -13.23
N GLY A 19 -1.79 8.64 -12.94
CA GLY A 19 -2.35 9.69 -13.80
C GLY A 19 -3.88 9.67 -13.96
N ARG A 20 -4.62 8.96 -13.09
CA ARG A 20 -6.10 8.89 -13.12
C ARG A 20 -6.67 8.65 -11.74
N ARG A 21 -7.92 9.05 -11.53
CA ARG A 21 -8.60 8.88 -10.23
C ARG A 21 -8.74 7.40 -9.87
N VAL A 22 -8.18 7.02 -8.73
CA VAL A 22 -8.39 5.73 -8.06
C VAL A 22 -9.38 5.94 -6.93
N ARG A 23 -10.32 5.00 -6.76
CA ARG A 23 -11.32 5.01 -5.68
C ARG A 23 -11.17 3.72 -4.88
N LEU A 24 -11.36 3.85 -3.57
CA LEU A 24 -11.53 2.69 -2.71
C LEU A 24 -12.93 2.12 -2.92
N GLU A 25 -13.00 0.82 -3.16
CA GLU A 25 -14.25 0.06 -3.20
C GLU A 25 -14.12 -1.13 -2.24
N GLN A 26 -15.04 -1.22 -1.27
CA GLN A 26 -15.08 -2.33 -0.33
C GLN A 26 -15.96 -3.46 -0.89
N THR A 27 -15.45 -4.68 -0.87
CA THR A 27 -16.18 -5.87 -1.33
C THR A 27 -16.56 -6.77 -0.14
N PRO A 28 -17.70 -7.47 -0.17
CA PRO A 28 -18.06 -8.41 0.89
C PRO A 28 -16.97 -9.46 1.10
N LEU A 29 -16.57 -9.71 2.34
CA LEU A 29 -15.52 -10.68 2.65
C LEU A 29 -15.94 -12.10 2.24
N GLU A 30 -17.25 -12.38 2.31
CA GLU A 30 -17.88 -13.65 1.94
C GLU A 30 -17.77 -13.95 0.43
N SER A 31 -17.43 -12.98 -0.42
CA SER A 31 -17.19 -13.24 -1.84
C SER A 31 -15.84 -13.93 -2.11
N ILE A 32 -14.94 -13.95 -1.12
CA ILE A 32 -13.60 -14.55 -1.26
C ILE A 32 -13.69 -16.06 -1.05
N ARG A 33 -13.58 -16.83 -2.14
CA ARG A 33 -13.71 -18.30 -2.11
C ARG A 33 -12.47 -19.04 -1.61
N SER A 34 -11.28 -18.45 -1.77
CA SER A 34 -10.04 -19.05 -1.30
C SER A 34 -9.99 -18.96 0.23
N PRO A 35 -9.91 -20.08 0.97
CA PRO A 35 -9.88 -20.07 2.43
C PRO A 35 -8.72 -19.25 3.00
N ASP A 36 -7.54 -19.38 2.41
CA ASP A 36 -6.34 -18.68 2.86
C ASP A 36 -6.47 -17.16 2.66
N MET A 37 -6.97 -16.75 1.49
CA MET A 37 -7.22 -15.33 1.21
C MET A 37 -8.33 -14.78 2.12
N TYR A 38 -9.39 -15.54 2.36
CA TYR A 38 -10.45 -15.15 3.29
C TYR A 38 -9.88 -14.92 4.69
N ALA A 39 -9.06 -15.84 5.19
CA ALA A 39 -8.43 -15.73 6.51
C ALA A 39 -7.50 -14.50 6.59
N MET A 40 -6.69 -14.25 5.56
CA MET A 40 -5.83 -13.08 5.48
C MET A 40 -6.64 -11.77 5.52
N TRP A 41 -7.66 -11.64 4.67
CA TRP A 41 -8.49 -10.43 4.63
C TRP A 41 -9.31 -10.24 5.91
N ARG A 42 -9.80 -11.33 6.52
CA ARG A 42 -10.44 -11.27 7.85
C ARG A 42 -9.49 -10.69 8.90
N PHE A 43 -8.22 -11.11 8.89
CA PHE A 43 -7.21 -10.59 9.82
C PHE A 43 -6.91 -9.11 9.55
N LEU A 44 -6.71 -8.72 8.28
CA LEU A 44 -6.41 -7.35 7.88
C LEU A 44 -7.57 -6.38 8.15
N ASN A 45 -8.82 -6.82 8.00
CA ASN A 45 -10.01 -6.04 8.35
C ASN A 45 -10.23 -5.92 9.87
N GLY A 46 -9.58 -6.77 10.66
CA GLY A 46 -9.67 -6.76 12.11
C GLY A 46 -8.48 -6.02 12.75
N PRO A 47 -7.70 -6.69 13.62
CA PRO A 47 -6.58 -6.05 14.30
C PRO A 47 -5.42 -5.69 13.38
N GLY A 48 -5.30 -6.39 12.23
CA GLY A 48 -4.19 -6.25 11.30
C GLY A 48 -2.81 -6.42 11.95
N TYR A 49 -1.80 -5.91 11.26
CA TYR A 49 -0.45 -5.81 11.81
C TYR A 49 -0.37 -4.68 12.83
N ARG A 50 0.37 -4.91 13.93
CA ARG A 50 0.56 -3.95 15.03
C ARG A 50 2.04 -3.69 15.27
N VAL A 51 2.75 -3.32 14.21
CA VAL A 51 4.16 -2.96 14.28
C VAL A 51 4.28 -1.53 14.81
N ASP A 52 5.14 -1.30 15.79
CA ASP A 52 5.58 0.06 16.13
C ASP A 52 6.59 0.53 15.08
N ILE A 53 6.07 1.12 14.02
CA ILE A 53 6.86 1.59 12.88
C ILE A 53 7.88 2.66 13.31
N GLN A 54 7.51 3.51 14.28
CA GLN A 54 8.41 4.57 14.76
C GLN A 54 9.58 3.99 15.56
N ALA A 55 9.33 2.98 16.40
CA ALA A 55 10.41 2.24 17.06
C ALA A 55 11.27 1.48 16.04
N LEU A 56 10.66 0.84 15.04
CA LEU A 56 11.38 0.11 14.00
C LEU A 56 12.34 1.01 13.21
N HIS A 57 11.87 2.20 12.79
CA HIS A 57 12.71 3.17 12.07
C HIS A 57 13.85 3.69 12.93
N ARG A 58 13.59 4.02 14.21
CA ARG A 58 14.63 4.48 15.15
C ARG A 58 15.69 3.42 15.41
N ALA A 59 15.31 2.14 15.45
CA ALA A 59 16.23 1.04 15.70
C ALA A 59 17.11 0.71 14.49
N ASN A 60 16.73 1.12 13.28
CA ASN A 60 17.45 0.80 12.05
C ASN A 60 17.57 2.06 11.15
N PRO A 61 18.35 3.07 11.57
CA PRO A 61 18.46 4.33 10.85
C PRO A 61 19.19 4.20 9.50
N ASP A 62 20.00 3.15 9.33
CA ASP A 62 20.77 2.91 8.10
C ASP A 62 19.91 2.36 6.95
N ILE A 63 18.66 1.96 7.23
CA ILE A 63 17.73 1.48 6.21
C ILE A 63 17.07 2.68 5.53
N ALA A 64 17.18 2.73 4.21
CA ALA A 64 16.40 3.65 3.38
C ALA A 64 14.94 3.17 3.30
N TRP A 65 14.13 3.55 4.29
CA TRP A 65 12.71 3.21 4.36
C TRP A 65 11.92 3.85 3.22
N THR A 66 11.06 3.09 2.55
CA THR A 66 10.22 3.57 1.45
C THR A 66 8.76 3.66 1.90
N SER A 67 8.19 4.86 1.85
CA SER A 67 6.75 5.06 2.09
C SER A 67 5.92 4.46 0.97
N PHE A 68 4.61 4.24 1.21
CA PHE A 68 3.71 3.75 0.18
C PHE A 68 3.62 4.72 -0.99
N ALA A 69 3.60 6.03 -0.70
CA ALA A 69 3.51 7.07 -1.71
C ALA A 69 4.77 7.12 -2.60
N ASP A 70 5.96 7.06 -2.00
CA ASP A 70 7.21 7.07 -2.76
C ASP A 70 7.33 5.84 -3.65
N TRP A 71 7.00 4.66 -3.09
CA TRP A 71 6.97 3.42 -3.85
C TRP A 71 5.98 3.48 -5.01
N ALA A 72 4.75 3.97 -4.76
CA ALA A 72 3.72 4.08 -5.79
C ALA A 72 4.17 5.02 -6.91
N HIS A 73 4.72 6.18 -6.56
CA HIS A 73 5.26 7.11 -7.53
C HIS A 73 6.33 6.45 -8.38
N GLN A 74 7.40 5.91 -7.77
CA GLN A 74 8.51 5.24 -8.46
C GLN A 74 8.07 4.07 -9.36
N THR A 75 7.07 3.30 -8.93
CA THR A 75 6.60 2.11 -9.65
C THR A 75 5.74 2.47 -10.86
N PHE A 76 4.92 3.52 -10.74
CA PHE A 76 3.94 3.89 -11.77
C PHE A 76 4.36 5.12 -12.57
N GLN A 77 5.57 5.68 -12.37
CA GLN A 77 6.09 6.71 -13.26
C GLN A 77 6.05 6.19 -14.70
N PRO A 78 5.49 6.96 -15.65
CA PRO A 78 5.64 6.64 -17.06
C PRO A 78 7.14 6.60 -17.36
N SER A 79 7.63 5.50 -17.94
CA SER A 79 8.95 5.50 -18.56
C SER A 79 9.02 6.67 -19.53
N GLU A 80 10.01 7.56 -19.41
CA GLU A 80 10.20 8.57 -20.46
C GLU A 80 10.33 7.85 -21.80
N PRO A 81 9.64 8.31 -22.86
CA PRO A 81 9.89 7.77 -24.18
C PRO A 81 11.35 8.03 -24.52
N ALA A 82 12.11 6.96 -24.75
CA ALA A 82 13.48 7.06 -25.23
C ALA A 82 13.51 8.00 -26.44
N GLU A 83 14.24 9.12 -26.33
CA GLU A 83 14.52 10.02 -27.44
C GLU A 83 15.07 9.18 -28.60
N ARG A 84 14.40 9.26 -29.74
CA ARG A 84 14.81 8.67 -31.02
C ARG A 84 15.50 9.73 -31.85
#